data_AF-A0A8T1CTV0-F1
#
_entry.id   AF-A0A8T1CTV0-F1
#
_cell.length_a   1.000
_cell.length_b   1.000
_cell.length_c   1.000
_cell.angle_alpha   90.00
_cell.angle_beta   90.00
_cell.angle_gamma   90.00
#
_symmetry.space_group_name_H-M   'P 1'
#
loop_
_entity.id
_entity.type
_entity.pdbx_description
1 polymer ?
#
loop_
_entity_poly.entity_id
_entity_poly.type
_entity_poly.pdbx_seq_one_letter_code
_entity_poly.pdbx_strand_id
1 'polypeptide(L)'
;MIHPGWVPNTFSFMRSDPGGIDQEPRQDYTASVIERFQAEHPGGVPGSMIFALQAGTRLRVFEGCFDARDENKATIVTVPTGFCVLFRGDLIHSDVAYEETNYRIHCYLTYEGVQWVPDIVQSTLGPHSTCKYCGIKMDRGPKFHKHQFYCEQNPKGPDNRLKRKFEGMSGVYKCVVCANVCYRSASSLRVHNMRKHPKE
;
A
#
# COMPACT_ATOMS: atom_id res chain seq x y z
N MET A 1 -6.50 17.20 8.68
CA MET A 1 -6.75 18.44 9.45
C MET A 1 -6.89 18.04 10.91
N ILE A 2 -6.23 18.73 11.83
CA ILE A 2 -6.38 18.50 13.28
C ILE A 2 -7.80 18.93 13.67
N HIS A 3 -8.50 18.11 14.45
CA HIS A 3 -9.88 18.42 14.84
C HIS A 3 -9.90 19.12 16.21
N PRO A 4 -10.56 20.29 16.36
CA PRO A 4 -10.54 21.06 17.61
C PRO A 4 -11.29 20.38 18.76
N GLY A 5 -12.21 19.46 18.45
CA GLY A 5 -12.98 18.69 19.45
C GLY A 5 -12.27 17.45 20.01
N TRP A 6 -11.00 17.23 19.69
CA TRP A 6 -10.25 16.11 20.25
C TRP A 6 -9.94 16.31 21.73
N VAL A 7 -10.21 15.28 22.53
CA VAL A 7 -9.87 15.19 23.94
C VAL A 7 -9.00 13.96 24.20
N PRO A 8 -7.94 14.06 25.03
CA PRO A 8 -7.18 12.90 25.48
C PRO A 8 -8.08 11.91 26.22
N ASN A 9 -8.00 10.63 25.85
CA ASN A 9 -8.83 9.58 26.44
C ASN A 9 -7.98 8.52 27.14
N THR A 10 -7.11 7.84 26.40
CA THR A 10 -6.27 6.75 26.93
C THR A 10 -4.80 7.02 26.70
N PHE A 11 -3.97 6.66 27.68
CA PHE A 11 -2.51 6.72 27.61
C PHE A 11 -1.92 5.30 27.76
N SER A 12 -1.17 4.87 26.74
CA SER A 12 -0.41 3.63 26.74
C SER A 12 1.09 3.93 26.86
N PHE A 13 1.73 3.41 27.90
CA PHE A 13 3.18 3.50 28.08
C PHE A 13 3.84 2.40 27.26
N MET A 14 4.68 2.79 26.30
CA MET A 14 5.31 1.87 25.36
C MET A 14 6.81 1.78 25.63
N ARG A 15 7.30 0.54 25.66
CA ARG A 15 8.72 0.20 25.69
C ARG A 15 9.04 -0.64 24.46
N SER A 16 9.98 -0.18 23.64
CA SER A 16 10.59 -0.99 22.59
C SER A 16 11.94 -1.48 23.06
N ASP A 17 12.13 -2.80 23.07
CA ASP A 17 13.41 -3.42 23.41
C ASP A 17 14.36 -3.41 22.19
N PRO A 18 15.68 -3.35 22.41
CA PRO A 18 16.66 -3.28 21.33
C PRO A 18 16.64 -4.54 20.46
N GLY A 19 16.89 -4.36 19.16
CA GLY A 19 16.97 -5.47 18.19
C GLY A 19 15.61 -6.02 17.73
N GLY A 20 14.51 -5.34 18.08
CA GLY A 20 13.20 -5.63 17.49
C GLY A 20 13.14 -5.35 15.99
N ILE A 21 12.08 -5.82 15.34
CA ILE A 21 11.81 -5.53 13.92
C ILE A 21 10.81 -4.37 13.78
N ASP A 22 10.79 -3.75 12.60
CA ASP A 22 9.75 -2.80 12.23
C ASP A 22 8.36 -3.45 12.40
N GLN A 23 7.41 -2.69 12.94
CA GLN A 23 6.04 -3.17 13.02
C GLN A 23 5.35 -3.07 11.66
N GLU A 24 4.32 -3.90 11.46
CA GLU A 24 3.47 -3.79 10.27
C GLU A 24 2.68 -2.47 10.26
N PRO A 25 2.59 -1.78 9.11
CA PRO A 25 1.79 -0.57 8.98
C PRO A 25 0.31 -0.79 9.26
N ARG A 26 -0.25 0.13 10.03
CA ARG A 26 -1.59 0.03 10.60
C ARG A 26 -2.23 1.39 10.82
N GLN A 27 -3.51 1.34 11.17
CA GLN A 27 -4.27 2.44 11.75
C GLN A 27 -4.60 2.10 13.21
N ASP A 28 -4.76 3.13 14.04
CA ASP A 28 -5.03 2.97 15.46
C ASP A 28 -6.46 2.55 15.75
N TYR A 29 -7.37 2.82 14.81
CA TYR A 29 -8.80 2.58 14.95
C TYR A 29 -9.29 1.69 13.81
N THR A 30 -10.21 0.79 14.13
CA THR A 30 -10.92 0.00 13.12
C THR A 30 -11.90 0.85 12.33
N ALA A 31 -12.22 0.42 11.12
CA ALA A 31 -13.23 1.05 10.27
C ALA A 31 -14.57 1.23 11.00
N SER A 32 -15.03 0.22 11.74
CA SER A 32 -16.26 0.29 12.54
C SER A 32 -16.24 1.38 13.62
N VAL A 33 -15.08 1.62 14.21
CA VAL A 33 -14.91 2.65 15.23
C VAL A 33 -14.89 4.03 14.58
N ILE A 34 -14.20 4.18 13.45
CA ILE A 34 -14.20 5.41 12.64
C ILE A 34 -15.61 5.74 12.16
N GLU A 35 -16.35 4.77 11.64
CA GLU A 35 -17.75 4.93 11.19
C GLU A 35 -18.65 5.44 12.32
N ARG A 36 -18.51 4.89 13.53
CA ARG A 36 -19.24 5.35 14.70
C ARG A 36 -18.89 6.81 15.05
N PHE A 37 -17.61 7.16 15.04
CA PHE A 37 -17.18 8.54 15.26
C PHE A 37 -17.74 9.50 14.20
N GLN A 38 -17.79 9.09 12.93
CA GLN A 38 -18.35 9.90 11.85
C GLN A 38 -19.87 10.05 11.94
N ALA A 39 -20.58 9.08 12.52
CA ALA A 39 -22.02 9.16 12.76
C ALA A 39 -22.37 10.17 13.86
N GLU A 40 -21.60 10.20 14.94
CA GLU A 40 -21.79 11.13 16.08
C GLU A 40 -21.21 12.52 15.78
N HIS A 41 -20.14 12.58 14.98
CA HIS A 41 -19.44 13.79 14.58
C HIS A 41 -19.20 13.76 13.06
N PRO A 42 -20.11 14.33 12.24
CA PRO A 42 -19.98 14.31 10.78
C PRO A 42 -18.64 14.84 10.28
N GLY A 43 -17.88 13.99 9.58
CA GLY A 43 -16.52 14.29 9.10
C GLY A 43 -15.42 14.19 10.16
N GLY A 44 -15.78 13.81 11.38
CA GLY A 44 -14.86 13.60 12.50
C GLY A 44 -14.09 12.29 12.36
N VAL A 45 -12.78 12.38 12.55
CA VAL A 45 -11.88 11.22 12.66
C VAL A 45 -11.16 11.34 14.00
N PRO A 46 -10.98 10.27 14.79
CA PRO A 46 -10.18 10.34 16.01
C PRO A 46 -8.70 10.66 15.71
N GLY A 47 -7.95 11.04 16.74
CA GLY A 47 -6.54 11.41 16.63
C GLY A 47 -5.67 10.55 17.52
N SER A 48 -4.36 10.64 17.32
CA SER A 48 -3.36 9.97 18.14
C SER A 48 -2.17 10.88 18.36
N MET A 49 -1.50 10.72 19.50
CA MET A 49 -0.28 11.43 19.84
C MET A 49 0.79 10.45 20.31
N ILE A 50 2.03 10.64 19.85
CA ILE A 50 3.19 9.93 20.39
C ILE A 50 4.10 10.96 21.07
N PHE A 51 4.22 10.86 22.39
CA PHE A 51 5.15 11.66 23.21
C PHE A 51 6.50 10.95 23.32
N ALA A 52 7.58 11.64 22.96
CA ALA A 52 8.93 11.13 23.11
C ALA A 52 9.43 11.35 24.54
N LEU A 53 9.62 10.26 25.29
CA LEU A 53 10.27 10.31 26.61
C LEU A 53 11.79 10.14 26.52
N GLN A 54 12.29 9.68 25.38
CA GLN A 54 13.71 9.44 25.14
C GLN A 54 14.13 9.95 23.76
N ALA A 55 15.41 10.30 23.64
CA ALA A 55 16.00 10.67 22.36
C ALA A 55 15.89 9.51 21.35
N GLY A 56 15.82 9.86 20.06
CA GLY A 56 15.74 8.88 18.99
C GLY A 56 14.37 8.24 18.80
N THR A 57 13.32 8.67 19.53
CA THR A 57 11.94 8.26 19.26
C THR A 57 11.58 8.60 17.81
N ARG A 58 11.17 7.58 17.08
CA ARG A 58 10.88 7.61 15.66
C ARG A 58 9.55 6.93 15.37
N LEU A 59 8.82 7.47 14.40
CA LEU A 59 7.58 6.92 13.90
C LEU A 59 7.65 6.89 12.37
N ARG A 60 7.35 5.76 11.74
CA ARG A 60 7.18 5.71 10.29
C ARG A 60 5.74 6.12 9.99
N VAL A 61 5.56 7.15 9.18
CA VAL A 61 4.25 7.62 8.72
C VAL A 61 4.17 7.51 7.20
N PHE A 62 2.98 7.24 6.67
CA PHE A 62 2.73 7.18 5.24
C PHE A 62 1.94 8.42 4.84
N GLU A 63 2.63 9.42 4.28
CA GLU A 63 2.07 10.77 4.09
C GLU A 63 0.76 10.75 3.29
N GLY A 64 -0.32 11.28 3.88
CA GLY A 64 -1.64 11.33 3.25
C GLY A 64 -2.27 9.98 2.93
N CYS A 65 -1.76 8.87 3.49
CA CYS A 65 -2.31 7.54 3.31
C CYS A 65 -3.33 7.26 4.43
N PHE A 66 -4.62 7.43 4.12
CA PHE A 66 -5.73 7.18 5.05
C PHE A 66 -6.53 5.90 4.75
N ASP A 67 -6.39 5.36 3.54
CA ASP A 67 -7.16 4.17 3.10
C ASP A 67 -6.26 3.00 2.68
N ALA A 68 -5.14 3.31 2.04
CA ALA A 68 -4.23 2.31 1.49
C ALA A 68 -2.78 2.75 1.65
N ARG A 69 -1.93 1.79 2.00
CA ARG A 69 -0.49 1.97 2.20
C ARG A 69 0.20 2.26 0.86
N ASP A 70 1.13 3.23 0.82
CA ASP A 70 1.98 3.52 -0.34
C ASP A 70 3.42 3.74 0.12
N GLU A 71 4.30 2.78 -0.18
CA GLU A 71 5.72 2.83 0.24
C GLU A 71 6.44 4.10 -0.22
N ASN A 72 6.05 4.70 -1.35
CA ASN A 72 6.70 5.90 -1.86
C ASN A 72 6.42 7.13 -0.99
N LYS A 73 5.45 7.03 -0.07
CA LYS A 73 5.08 8.08 0.88
C LYS A 73 5.54 7.79 2.30
N ALA A 74 6.28 6.70 2.51
CA ALA A 74 6.84 6.35 3.80
C ALA A 74 7.92 7.37 4.20
N THR A 75 7.73 8.00 5.36
CA THR A 75 8.66 8.97 5.95
C THR A 75 8.90 8.62 7.41
N ILE A 76 10.14 8.74 7.88
CA ILE A 76 10.45 8.61 9.31
C ILE A 76 10.39 9.99 9.95
N VAL A 77 9.50 10.14 10.93
CA VAL A 77 9.42 11.32 11.78
C VAL A 77 10.22 11.03 13.05
N THR A 78 11.26 11.83 13.27
CA THR A 78 11.99 11.83 14.55
C THR A 78 11.38 12.86 15.47
N VAL A 79 10.94 12.43 16.65
CA VAL A 79 10.28 13.28 17.65
C VAL A 79 11.30 13.65 18.73
N PRO A 80 11.61 14.94 18.93
CA PRO A 80 12.52 15.35 19.99
C PRO A 80 11.95 15.01 21.39
N THR A 81 12.83 14.71 22.34
CA THR A 81 12.43 14.43 23.73
C THR A 81 11.62 15.58 24.32
N GLY A 82 10.51 15.25 24.98
CA GLY A 82 9.57 16.23 25.54
C GLY A 82 8.57 16.81 24.54
N PHE A 83 8.71 16.51 23.25
CA PHE A 83 7.73 16.86 22.22
C PHE A 83 6.82 15.67 21.92
N CYS A 84 5.76 15.95 21.16
CA CYS A 84 4.89 14.93 20.61
C CYS A 84 4.65 15.17 19.12
N VAL A 85 4.32 14.09 18.41
CA VAL A 85 3.69 14.17 17.09
C VAL A 85 2.20 13.92 17.26
N LEU A 86 1.38 14.79 16.67
CA LEU A 86 -0.08 14.70 16.62
C LEU A 86 -0.51 14.34 15.20
N PHE A 87 -1.32 13.30 15.06
CA PHE A 87 -1.78 12.81 13.75
C PHE A 87 -3.22 12.27 13.83
N ARG A 88 -3.85 12.08 12.66
CA ARG A 88 -5.16 11.43 12.58
C ARG A 88 -4.99 9.94 12.88
N GLY A 89 -5.90 9.35 13.63
CA GLY A 89 -5.87 7.93 13.97
C GLY A 89 -6.05 6.97 12.78
N ASP A 90 -6.59 7.48 11.67
CA ASP A 90 -6.68 6.76 10.39
C ASP A 90 -5.47 6.99 9.47
N LEU A 91 -4.46 7.76 9.89
CA LEU A 91 -3.21 7.84 9.16
C LEU A 91 -2.44 6.53 9.31
N ILE A 92 -2.06 5.93 8.19
CA ILE A 92 -1.26 4.71 8.20
C ILE A 92 0.14 5.03 8.74
N HIS A 93 0.55 4.28 9.76
CA HIS A 93 1.85 4.44 10.41
C HIS A 93 2.35 3.10 10.98
N SER A 94 3.62 3.06 11.38
CA SER A 94 4.20 1.94 12.11
C SER A 94 5.31 2.40 13.04
N ASP A 95 5.52 1.66 14.13
CA ASP A 95 6.76 1.79 14.88
C ASP A 95 7.93 1.23 14.06
N VAL A 96 9.12 1.73 14.37
CA VAL A 96 10.38 1.29 13.78
C VAL A 96 11.18 0.45 14.76
N ALA A 97 12.08 -0.37 14.22
CA ALA A 97 13.12 -1.03 14.99
C ALA A 97 14.04 -0.01 15.68
N TYR A 98 14.45 -0.32 16.91
CA TYR A 98 15.42 0.47 17.66
C TYR A 98 16.66 -0.37 17.97
N GLU A 99 17.83 0.26 17.90
CA GLU A 99 19.10 -0.33 18.31
C GLU A 99 19.28 -0.32 19.84
N GLU A 100 18.61 0.61 20.52
CA GLU A 100 18.58 0.77 21.97
C GLU A 100 17.13 0.70 22.49
N THR A 101 16.94 0.48 23.79
CA THR A 101 15.61 0.60 24.39
C THR A 101 15.04 2.01 24.16
N ASN A 102 13.77 2.13 23.78
CA ASN A 102 13.10 3.43 23.65
C ASN A 102 11.75 3.46 24.38
N TYR A 103 11.59 4.46 25.25
CA TYR A 103 10.35 4.74 25.98
C TYR A 103 9.58 5.89 25.34
N ARG A 104 8.26 5.70 25.19
CA ARG A 104 7.34 6.71 24.65
C ARG A 104 5.92 6.50 25.20
N ILE A 105 5.09 7.53 25.11
CA ILE A 105 3.66 7.43 25.48
C ILE A 105 2.83 7.57 24.21
N HIS A 106 1.94 6.60 23.98
CA HIS A 106 0.88 6.74 22.99
C HIS A 106 -0.38 7.26 23.69
N CYS A 107 -0.90 8.39 23.24
CA CYS A 107 -2.16 8.95 23.70
C CYS A 107 -3.19 8.90 22.59
N TYR A 108 -4.29 8.20 22.83
CA TYR A 108 -5.45 8.13 21.95
C TYR A 108 -6.35 9.35 22.21
N LEU A 109 -6.69 10.06 21.13
CA LEU A 109 -7.56 11.23 21.16
C LEU A 109 -8.91 10.89 20.55
N THR A 110 -9.97 11.12 21.31
CA THR A 110 -11.35 10.87 20.87
C THR A 110 -12.18 12.13 21.01
N TYR A 111 -13.49 11.97 20.83
CA TYR A 111 -14.49 12.97 21.19
C TYR A 111 -15.02 12.68 22.60
N GLU A 112 -15.61 13.69 23.24
CA GLU A 112 -16.20 13.56 24.57
C GLU A 112 -17.33 12.52 24.58
N GLY A 113 -17.40 11.70 25.63
CA GLY A 113 -18.47 10.71 25.81
C GLY A 113 -18.31 9.41 25.04
N VAL A 114 -17.29 9.25 24.20
CA VAL A 114 -17.13 8.03 23.39
C VAL A 114 -16.30 6.97 24.12
N GLN A 115 -16.90 5.79 24.31
CA GLN A 115 -16.20 4.62 24.84
C GLN A 115 -15.66 3.72 23.71
N TRP A 116 -14.39 3.36 23.80
CA TRP A 116 -13.70 2.48 22.87
C TRP A 116 -12.62 1.68 23.60
N VAL A 117 -12.22 0.54 23.04
CA VAL A 117 -11.18 -0.34 23.60
C VAL A 117 -9.85 -0.10 22.86
N PRO A 118 -8.81 0.37 23.56
CA PRO A 118 -7.47 0.59 23.01
C PRO A 118 -6.84 -0.65 22.37
N ASP A 119 -5.84 -0.40 21.53
CA ASP A 119 -4.93 -1.43 20.96
C ASP A 119 -5.62 -2.46 20.03
N ILE A 120 -6.86 -2.21 19.62
CA ILE A 120 -7.51 -2.92 18.50
C ILE A 120 -7.17 -2.17 17.22
N VAL A 121 -6.06 -2.58 16.60
CA VAL A 121 -5.52 -1.94 15.41
C VAL A 121 -6.05 -2.54 14.12
N GLN A 122 -6.12 -1.73 13.07
CA GLN A 122 -6.46 -2.18 11.72
C GLN A 122 -5.20 -2.37 10.90
N SER A 123 -4.93 -3.60 10.47
CA SER A 123 -3.86 -3.89 9.49
C SER A 123 -4.19 -3.21 8.17
N THR A 124 -3.19 -2.57 7.58
CA THR A 124 -3.37 -1.84 6.33
C THR A 124 -2.84 -2.64 5.17
N LEU A 125 -3.75 -3.00 4.28
CA LEU A 125 -3.40 -3.60 3.02
C LEU A 125 -2.67 -2.56 2.14
N GLY A 126 -1.74 -3.02 1.30
CA GLY A 126 -1.14 -2.22 0.23
C GLY A 126 -2.21 -1.56 -0.67
N PRO A 127 -1.84 -0.76 -1.67
CA PRO A 127 -2.81 -0.31 -2.64
C PRO A 127 -3.29 -1.55 -3.38
N HIS A 128 -4.55 -1.95 -3.22
CA HIS A 128 -5.12 -3.08 -3.95
C HIS A 128 -5.88 -2.59 -5.16
N SER A 129 -5.98 -3.41 -6.19
CA SER A 129 -6.85 -3.15 -7.33
C SER A 129 -7.62 -4.40 -7.68
N THR A 130 -8.89 -4.19 -8.01
CA THR A 130 -9.81 -5.24 -8.44
C THR A 130 -9.70 -5.39 -9.95
N CYS A 131 -9.44 -6.60 -10.44
CA CYS A 131 -9.44 -6.85 -11.87
C CYS A 131 -10.84 -6.60 -12.42
N LYS A 132 -10.97 -5.65 -13.37
CA LYS A 132 -12.26 -5.30 -13.98
C LYS A 132 -12.93 -6.42 -14.79
N TYR A 133 -12.23 -7.54 -14.99
CA TYR A 133 -12.73 -8.68 -15.76
C TYR A 133 -13.13 -9.82 -14.84
N CYS A 134 -12.21 -10.30 -13.98
CA CYS A 134 -12.48 -11.45 -13.10
C CYS A 134 -12.76 -11.12 -11.63
N GLY A 135 -12.74 -9.85 -11.24
CA GLY A 135 -13.05 -9.44 -9.87
C GLY A 135 -12.00 -9.77 -8.81
N ILE A 136 -10.89 -10.46 -9.17
CA ILE A 136 -9.82 -10.77 -8.22
C ILE A 136 -9.17 -9.46 -7.73
N LYS A 137 -9.03 -9.34 -6.41
CA LYS A 137 -8.26 -8.27 -5.76
C LYS A 137 -6.80 -8.70 -5.63
N MET A 138 -5.88 -7.83 -6.02
CA MET A 138 -4.44 -8.04 -5.87
C MET A 138 -3.75 -6.72 -5.53
N ASP A 139 -2.55 -6.79 -4.97
CA ASP A 139 -1.67 -5.62 -4.84
C ASP A 139 -1.47 -4.93 -6.18
N ARG A 140 -1.71 -3.62 -6.20
CA ARG A 140 -1.51 -2.74 -7.34
C ARG A 140 -0.02 -2.70 -7.67
N GLY A 141 0.29 -2.88 -8.95
CA GLY A 141 1.67 -2.88 -9.42
C GLY A 141 1.83 -3.64 -10.73
N PRO A 142 3.07 -3.91 -11.18
CA PRO A 142 3.34 -4.60 -12.43
C PRO A 142 2.67 -5.98 -12.54
N LYS A 143 2.53 -6.68 -11.40
CA LYS A 143 1.81 -7.96 -11.32
C LYS A 143 0.31 -7.78 -11.60
N PHE A 144 -0.34 -6.76 -11.02
CA PHE A 144 -1.74 -6.45 -11.30
C PHE A 144 -1.98 -6.05 -12.77
N HIS A 145 -1.13 -5.19 -13.33
CA HIS A 145 -1.25 -4.82 -14.75
C HIS A 145 -1.10 -6.02 -15.68
N LYS A 146 -0.13 -6.90 -15.42
CA LYS A 146 0.02 -8.17 -16.15
C LYS A 146 -1.22 -9.05 -16.00
N HIS A 147 -1.70 -9.23 -14.78
CA HIS A 147 -2.92 -9.98 -14.53
C HIS A 147 -4.09 -9.44 -15.35
N GLN A 148 -4.36 -8.13 -15.29
CA GLN A 148 -5.48 -7.52 -16.01
C GLN A 148 -5.33 -7.61 -17.54
N PHE A 149 -4.10 -7.47 -18.05
CA PHE A 149 -3.81 -7.58 -19.48
C PHE A 149 -3.98 -9.01 -20.01
N TYR A 150 -3.62 -10.01 -19.21
CA TYR A 150 -3.72 -11.43 -19.59
C TYR A 150 -4.95 -12.14 -19.06
N CYS A 151 -5.79 -11.53 -18.21
CA CYS A 151 -6.92 -12.15 -17.51
C CYS A 151 -7.77 -13.03 -18.44
N GLU A 152 -8.21 -14.22 -17.97
CA GLU A 152 -9.00 -15.16 -18.79
C GLU A 152 -10.35 -14.58 -19.16
N GLN A 153 -10.92 -13.77 -18.26
CA GLN A 153 -12.19 -13.09 -18.46
C GLN A 153 -12.03 -11.76 -19.24
N ASN A 154 -10.79 -11.37 -19.59
CA ASN A 154 -10.55 -10.26 -20.52
C ASN A 154 -10.75 -10.78 -21.94
N PRO A 155 -11.67 -10.21 -22.75
CA PRO A 155 -11.89 -10.64 -24.14
C PRO A 155 -10.62 -10.62 -25.00
N LYS A 156 -9.64 -9.77 -24.68
CA LYS A 156 -8.34 -9.69 -25.35
C LYS A 156 -7.24 -10.52 -24.66
N GLY A 157 -7.54 -11.12 -23.52
CA GLY A 157 -6.60 -11.90 -22.69
C GLY A 157 -5.96 -13.07 -23.45
N PRO A 158 -6.75 -13.94 -24.13
CA PRO A 158 -6.21 -15.05 -24.92
C PRO A 158 -5.25 -14.58 -26.03
N ASP A 159 -5.65 -13.58 -26.81
CA ASP A 159 -4.79 -12.97 -27.85
C ASP A 159 -3.52 -12.37 -27.26
N ASN A 160 -3.63 -11.69 -26.12
CA ASN A 160 -2.51 -11.10 -25.41
C ASN A 160 -1.52 -12.17 -24.92
N ARG A 161 -1.98 -13.34 -24.47
CA ARG A 161 -1.09 -14.46 -24.10
C ARG A 161 -0.38 -15.04 -25.31
N LEU A 162 -1.08 -15.19 -26.45
CA LEU A 162 -0.46 -15.63 -27.71
C LEU A 162 0.64 -14.69 -28.17
N LYS A 163 0.45 -13.38 -27.99
CA LYS A 163 1.42 -12.32 -28.29
C LYS A 163 2.72 -12.44 -27.47
N ARG A 164 2.70 -13.14 -26.34
CA ARG A 164 3.83 -13.33 -25.42
C ARG A 164 4.60 -14.64 -25.57
N LYS A 165 4.05 -15.64 -26.29
CA LYS A 165 4.73 -16.93 -26.53
C LYS A 165 6.12 -16.79 -27.18
N PHE A 166 6.43 -15.61 -27.73
CA PHE A 166 7.69 -15.31 -28.39
C PHE A 166 8.55 -14.24 -27.68
N GLU A 167 8.08 -13.63 -26.57
CA GLU A 167 8.89 -12.65 -25.83
C GLU A 167 9.97 -13.37 -24.98
N GLY A 168 11.24 -13.10 -25.26
CA GLY A 168 12.39 -13.65 -24.52
C GLY A 168 12.96 -14.95 -25.07
N MET A 169 12.36 -15.53 -26.12
CA MET A 169 13.01 -16.58 -26.88
C MET A 169 14.16 -15.96 -27.70
N SER A 170 15.32 -16.62 -27.71
CA SER A 170 16.46 -16.30 -28.56
C SER A 170 16.53 -17.30 -29.71
N GLY A 171 16.72 -16.81 -30.93
CA GLY A 171 16.80 -17.68 -32.10
C GLY A 171 16.56 -16.92 -33.39
N VAL A 172 16.93 -17.56 -34.50
CA VAL A 172 16.58 -17.09 -35.84
C VAL A 172 15.20 -17.64 -36.19
N TYR A 173 14.21 -16.77 -36.27
CA TYR A 173 12.84 -17.13 -36.61
C TYR A 173 12.64 -17.06 -38.12
N LYS A 174 12.08 -18.12 -38.71
CA LYS A 174 11.70 -18.15 -40.12
C LYS A 174 10.20 -18.00 -40.26
N CYS A 175 9.76 -17.14 -41.18
CA CYS A 175 8.37 -17.12 -41.59
C CYS A 175 8.04 -18.40 -42.37
N VAL A 176 6.99 -19.12 -41.97
CA VAL A 176 6.53 -20.34 -42.65
C VAL A 176 5.94 -20.09 -44.04
N VAL A 177 5.59 -18.83 -44.36
CA VAL A 177 5.01 -18.43 -45.64
C VAL A 177 6.07 -17.90 -46.59
N CYS A 178 6.91 -16.94 -46.16
CA CYS A 178 7.92 -16.36 -47.04
C CYS A 178 9.20 -17.21 -47.15
N ALA A 179 9.48 -18.12 -46.21
CA ALA A 179 10.66 -18.99 -46.06
C ALA A 179 12.06 -18.33 -46.07
N ASN A 180 12.23 -17.23 -46.79
CA ASN A 180 13.46 -16.53 -47.08
C ASN A 180 13.79 -15.44 -46.06
N VAL A 181 12.81 -14.97 -45.28
CA VAL A 181 13.06 -13.90 -44.29
C VAL A 181 13.29 -14.49 -42.90
N CYS A 182 14.52 -14.32 -42.42
CA CYS A 182 14.99 -14.72 -41.11
C CYS A 182 15.04 -13.51 -40.17
N TYR A 183 14.34 -13.60 -39.03
CA TYR A 183 14.29 -12.54 -38.04
C TYR A 183 15.07 -12.94 -36.79
N ARG A 184 15.93 -12.04 -36.30
CA ARG A 184 16.67 -12.25 -35.05
C ARG A 184 15.86 -11.89 -33.80
N SER A 185 14.78 -11.13 -33.97
CA SER A 185 13.84 -10.78 -32.91
C SER A 185 12.44 -11.29 -33.22
N ALA A 186 11.80 -11.88 -32.23
CA ALA A 186 10.43 -12.35 -32.29
C ALA A 186 9.42 -11.25 -32.68
N SER A 187 9.65 -10.02 -32.20
CA SER A 187 8.78 -8.87 -32.50
C SER A 187 8.75 -8.53 -33.99
N SER A 188 9.89 -8.64 -34.68
CA SER A 188 9.98 -8.35 -36.11
C SER A 188 9.25 -9.38 -36.97
N LEU A 189 9.38 -10.68 -36.65
CA LEU A 189 8.59 -11.73 -37.33
C LEU A 189 7.08 -11.49 -37.14
N ARG A 190 6.67 -11.11 -35.93
CA ARG A 190 5.28 -10.86 -35.62
C ARG A 190 4.72 -9.66 -36.39
N VAL A 191 5.47 -8.56 -36.50
CA VAL A 191 5.08 -7.40 -37.32
C VAL A 191 4.98 -7.79 -38.80
N HIS A 192 5.90 -8.60 -39.31
CA HIS A 192 5.86 -9.10 -40.68
C HIS A 192 4.58 -9.92 -40.95
N ASN A 193 4.26 -10.90 -40.11
CA ASN A 193 3.05 -11.71 -40.29
C ASN A 193 1.76 -10.86 -40.21
N MET A 194 1.74 -9.81 -39.38
CA MET A 194 0.59 -8.89 -39.26
C MET A 194 0.39 -8.00 -40.49
N ARG A 195 1.45 -7.67 -41.24
CA ARG A 195 1.37 -6.80 -42.41
C ARG A 195 0.76 -7.47 -43.65
N LYS A 196 0.37 -8.75 -43.55
CA LYS A 196 -0.03 -9.67 -44.64
C LYS A 196 1.08 -9.83 -45.68
N HIS A 197 1.37 -11.07 -46.04
CA HIS A 197 2.40 -11.35 -47.05
C HIS A 197 1.94 -10.76 -48.39
N PRO A 198 2.83 -10.11 -49.17
CA PRO A 198 2.49 -9.75 -50.54
C PRO A 198 2.02 -11.01 -51.25
N LYS A 199 0.84 -10.94 -51.87
CA LYS A 199 0.34 -12.03 -52.72
C LYS A 199 1.22 -12.07 -53.95
N GLU A 200 1.89 -13.18 -54.19
CA GLU A 200 2.29 -13.55 -55.56
C GLU A 200 1.04 -13.77 -56.42
#